data_AF-A0A2T5JQU7-F1
#
_entry.id   AF-A0A2T5JQU7-F1
#
_cell.length_a   1.000
_cell.length_b   1.000
_cell.length_c   1.000
_cell.angle_alpha   90.00
_cell.angle_beta   90.00
_cell.angle_gamma   90.00
#
_symmetry.space_group_name_H-M   'P 1'
#
loop_
_entity.id
_entity.type
_entity.pdbx_description
1 polymer ?
#
loop_
_entity_poly.entity_id
_entity_poly.type
_entity_poly.pdbx_seq_one_letter_code
_entity_poly.pdbx_strand_id
1 'polypeptide(L)'
;MSIGSRLVQLRNKYKLTQSQLGELCGVSKAAVSAWENGVATPEIKKLLIIHSVFAFSFDWLIAGEGQMERIETAADTSERRLISRRNAQQYDRRKMGRRDSCHHDRRRIQL
;
A
#
# COMPACT_ATOMS: atom_id res chain seq x y z
N MET A 1 7.63 22.86 3.59
CA MET A 1 6.36 22.09 3.48
C MET A 1 6.59 20.70 4.05
N SER A 2 5.74 20.21 4.95
CA SER A 2 5.91 18.89 5.58
C SER A 2 5.22 17.77 4.78
N ILE A 3 5.51 16.52 5.13
CA ILE A 3 4.82 15.33 4.58
C ILE A 3 3.31 15.44 4.83
N GLY A 4 2.91 15.84 6.04
CA GLY A 4 1.49 16.02 6.40
C GLY A 4 0.78 17.02 5.49
N SER A 5 1.38 18.20 5.25
CA SER A 5 0.81 19.20 4.34
C SER A 5 0.68 18.71 2.89
N ARG A 6 1.58 17.83 2.44
CA ARG A 6 1.49 17.20 1.12
C ARG A 6 0.43 16.10 1.09
N LEU A 7 0.26 15.35 2.17
CA LEU A 7 -0.82 14.39 2.30
C LEU A 7 -2.20 15.07 2.21
N VAL A 8 -2.35 16.25 2.84
CA VAL A 8 -3.56 17.08 2.72
C VAL A 8 -3.80 17.50 1.27
N GLN A 9 -2.76 17.95 0.57
CA GLN A 9 -2.88 18.32 -0.85
C GLN A 9 -3.29 17.14 -1.73
N LEU A 10 -2.68 15.97 -1.52
CA LEU A 10 -3.05 14.74 -2.22
C LEU A 10 -4.51 14.38 -1.95
N ARG A 11 -4.92 14.37 -0.68
CA ARG A 11 -6.29 14.06 -0.26
C ARG A 11 -7.31 15.01 -0.91
N ASN A 12 -7.05 16.31 -0.86
CA ASN A 12 -7.92 17.33 -1.42
C ASN A 12 -8.02 17.24 -2.95
N LYS A 13 -6.91 16.93 -3.63
CA LYS A 13 -6.88 16.73 -5.07
C LYS A 13 -7.83 15.62 -5.52
N TYR A 14 -7.84 14.51 -4.79
CA TYR A 14 -8.74 13.39 -5.05
C TYR A 14 -10.12 13.54 -4.36
N LYS A 15 -10.42 14.71 -3.79
CA LYS A 15 -11.70 15.04 -3.14
C LYS A 15 -12.11 14.06 -2.03
N LEU A 16 -11.14 13.59 -1.27
CA LEU A 16 -11.37 12.63 -0.19
C LEU A 16 -11.52 13.35 1.16
N THR A 17 -12.36 12.78 2.02
CA THR A 17 -12.38 13.10 3.45
C THR A 17 -11.29 12.30 4.19
N GLN A 18 -10.91 12.74 5.40
CA GLN A 18 -9.95 11.99 6.22
C GLN A 18 -10.43 10.58 6.54
N SER A 19 -11.74 10.37 6.72
CA SER A 19 -12.32 9.05 6.96
C SER A 19 -12.14 8.14 5.76
N GLN A 20 -12.42 8.64 4.55
CA GLN A 20 -12.25 7.86 3.30
C GLN A 20 -10.78 7.49 3.05
N LEU A 21 -9.85 8.41 3.30
CA LEU A 21 -8.42 8.09 3.20
C LEU A 21 -8.01 7.04 4.26
N GLY A 22 -8.60 7.12 5.46
CA GLY A 22 -8.41 6.15 6.53
C GLY A 22 -8.89 4.75 6.13
N GLU A 23 -10.11 4.65 5.59
CA GLU A 23 -10.69 3.40 5.09
C GLU A 23 -9.81 2.75 4.01
N LEU A 24 -9.33 3.53 3.03
CA LEU A 24 -8.41 3.05 1.99
C LEU A 24 -7.11 2.48 2.58
N CYS A 25 -6.60 3.10 3.65
CA CYS A 25 -5.37 2.67 4.30
C CYS A 25 -5.59 1.61 5.39
N GLY A 26 -6.85 1.26 5.71
CA GLY A 26 -7.20 0.41 6.85
C GLY A 26 -6.73 1.01 8.18
N VAL A 27 -6.96 2.30 8.39
CA VAL A 27 -6.65 3.04 9.64
C VAL A 27 -7.81 3.95 10.03
N SER A 28 -7.81 4.45 11.27
CA SER A 28 -8.83 5.38 11.74
C SER A 28 -8.67 6.79 11.14
N LYS A 29 -9.77 7.56 11.08
CA LYS A 29 -9.74 9.00 10.76
C LYS A 29 -8.73 9.78 11.62
N ALA A 30 -8.64 9.42 12.92
CA ALA A 30 -7.72 10.05 13.85
C ALA A 30 -6.25 9.84 13.47
N ALA A 31 -5.89 8.64 12.97
CA ALA A 31 -4.55 8.38 12.47
C ALA A 31 -4.21 9.27 11.26
N VAL A 32 -5.14 9.43 10.31
CA VAL A 32 -4.97 10.33 9.16
C VAL A 32 -4.80 11.78 9.61
N SER A 33 -5.62 12.24 10.56
CA SER A 33 -5.47 13.59 11.12
C SER A 33 -4.10 13.80 11.78
N ALA A 34 -3.60 12.81 12.52
CA ALA A 34 -2.27 12.88 13.12
C ALA A 34 -1.16 12.95 12.05
N TRP A 35 -1.31 12.27 10.92
CA TRP A 35 -0.38 12.37 9.79
C TRP A 35 -0.40 13.75 9.13
N GLU A 36 -1.60 14.27 8.85
CA GLU A 36 -1.78 15.56 8.20
C GLU A 36 -1.24 16.72 9.05
N ASN A 37 -1.36 16.61 10.37
CA ASN A 37 -0.83 17.59 11.32
C ASN A 37 0.64 17.36 11.71
N GLY A 38 1.30 16.32 11.20
CA GLY A 38 2.70 16.00 11.50
C GLY A 38 2.94 15.45 12.91
N VAL A 39 1.89 15.07 13.64
CA VAL A 39 1.97 14.43 14.97
C VAL A 39 2.50 12.99 14.86
N ALA A 40 2.17 12.31 13.76
CA ALA A 40 2.65 10.97 13.45
C ALA A 40 3.06 10.88 11.98
N THR A 41 3.87 9.88 11.64
CA THR A 41 4.26 9.60 10.25
C THR A 41 3.61 8.30 9.78
N PRO A 42 3.00 8.26 8.58
CA PRO A 42 2.46 7.02 8.03
C PRO A 42 3.59 6.00 7.79
N GLU A 43 3.33 4.73 8.12
CA GLU A 43 4.26 3.65 7.81
C GLU A 43 4.45 3.50 6.29
N ILE A 44 5.63 3.02 5.89
CA ILE A 44 5.95 2.74 4.48
C ILE A 44 4.87 1.88 3.81
N LYS A 45 4.33 0.87 4.51
CA LYS A 45 3.25 0.03 3.98
C LYS A 45 1.99 0.83 3.63
N LYS A 46 1.62 1.82 4.44
CA LYS A 46 0.46 2.68 4.19
C LYS A 46 0.71 3.61 3.01
N LEU A 47 1.92 4.15 2.93
CA LEU A 47 2.35 4.96 1.79
C LEU A 47 2.31 4.19 0.47
N LEU A 48 2.72 2.91 0.47
CA LEU A 48 2.61 2.03 -0.71
C LEU A 48 1.16 1.77 -1.12
N ILE A 49 0.24 1.61 -0.15
CA ILE A 49 -1.20 1.46 -0.44
C ILE A 49 -1.73 2.73 -1.11
N ILE A 50 -1.46 3.90 -0.53
CA ILE A 50 -1.89 5.19 -1.10
C ILE A 50 -1.31 5.34 -2.52
N HIS A 51 -0.04 4.98 -2.74
CA HIS A 51 0.61 5.06 -4.05
C HIS A 51 0.02 4.09 -5.09
N SER A 52 -0.45 2.92 -4.65
CA SER A 52 -1.11 1.97 -5.55
C SER A 52 -2.45 2.49 -6.08
N VAL A 53 -3.12 3.35 -5.30
CA VAL A 53 -4.42 3.94 -5.66
C VAL A 53 -4.24 5.28 -6.37
N PHE A 54 -3.31 6.10 -5.89
CA PHE A 54 -3.04 7.44 -6.39
C PHE A 54 -1.61 7.45 -6.95
N ALA A 55 -1.46 7.58 -8.26
CA ALA A 55 -0.16 7.61 -8.93
C ALA A 55 0.58 8.94 -8.67
N PHE A 56 1.11 9.12 -7.45
CA PHE A 56 1.89 10.29 -7.06
C PHE A 56 3.38 9.95 -6.91
N SER A 57 4.25 10.97 -6.93
CA SER A 57 5.69 10.82 -6.72
C SER A 57 6.07 10.72 -5.23
N PHE A 58 6.84 9.68 -4.89
CA PHE A 58 7.41 9.56 -3.54
C PHE A 58 8.42 10.66 -3.23
N ASP A 59 9.20 11.09 -4.23
CA ASP A 59 10.15 12.20 -4.08
C ASP A 59 9.42 13.49 -3.69
N TRP A 60 8.27 13.74 -4.33
CA TRP A 60 7.42 14.86 -3.95
C TRP A 60 6.85 14.68 -2.54
N LEU A 61 6.29 13.51 -2.21
CA LEU A 61 5.66 13.31 -0.89
C LEU A 61 6.67 13.39 0.26
N ILE A 62 7.86 12.81 0.11
CA ILE A 62 8.86 12.68 1.17
C ILE A 62 9.83 13.86 1.17
N ALA A 63 10.56 14.08 0.07
CA ALA A 63 11.56 15.14 -0.05
C ALA A 63 10.93 16.52 -0.32
N GLY A 64 9.73 16.55 -0.93
CA GLY A 64 9.13 17.81 -1.37
C GLY A 64 9.67 18.32 -2.69
N GLU A 65 10.37 17.46 -3.43
CA GLU A 65 11.03 17.79 -4.68
C GLU A 65 10.18 17.33 -5.88
N GLY A 66 10.25 18.06 -6.99
CA GLY A 66 9.55 17.71 -8.22
C GLY A 66 8.03 17.92 -8.17
N GLN A 67 7.31 17.18 -9.01
CA GLN A 67 5.86 17.30 -9.18
C GLN A 67 5.10 16.21 -8.42
N MET A 68 3.87 16.53 -7.98
CA MET A 68 3.01 15.59 -7.28
C MET A 68 2.66 14.38 -8.14
N GLU A 69 2.31 14.59 -9.40
CA GLU A 69 1.97 13.50 -10.31
C GLU A 69 3.22 12.83 -10.83
N ARG A 70 3.16 11.50 -10.91
CA ARG A 70 4.18 10.75 -11.63
C ARG A 70 3.86 10.84 -13.11
N ILE A 71 4.77 11.42 -13.88
CA ILE A 71 4.69 11.38 -15.34
C ILE A 71 4.97 9.93 -15.74
N GLU A 72 3.92 9.19 -16.13
CA GLU A 72 4.10 7.83 -16.63
C GLU A 72 4.88 7.90 -17.95
N THR A 73 6.11 7.36 -17.94
CA THR A 73 6.91 7.23 -19.16
C THR A 73 6.58 5.91 -19.86
N ALA A 74 6.83 5.82 -21.17
CA ALA A 74 6.59 4.59 -21.94
C ALA A 74 7.32 3.35 -21.37
N ALA A 75 8.44 3.57 -20.66
CA ALA A 75 9.18 2.52 -19.98
C ALA A 75 8.41 1.95 -18.77
N ASP A 76 7.76 2.79 -17.97
CA ASP A 76 6.99 2.38 -16.78
C ASP A 76 5.86 1.40 -17.12
N THR A 77 5.15 1.65 -18.23
CA THR A 77 4.05 0.79 -18.67
C THR A 77 4.54 -0.63 -18.99
N SER A 78 5.74 -0.74 -19.57
CA SER A 78 6.35 -2.02 -19.92
C SER A 78 6.80 -2.80 -18.67
N GLU A 79 7.44 -2.14 -17.71
CA GLU A 79 7.86 -2.75 -16.44
C GLU A 79 6.68 -3.20 -15.59
N ARG A 80 5.63 -2.38 -15.46
CA ARG A 80 4.43 -2.73 -14.69
C ARG A 80 3.72 -3.96 -15.25
N ARG A 81 3.73 -4.11 -16.58
CA ARG A 81 3.19 -5.28 -17.29
C ARG A 81 4.06 -6.53 -17.05
N LEU A 82 5.38 -6.38 -17.03
CA LEU A 82 6.31 -7.48 -16.75
C LEU A 82 6.27 -7.92 -15.27
N ILE A 83 6.23 -6.98 -14.32
CA ILE A 83 6.13 -7.26 -12.89
C ILE A 83 4.80 -7.97 -12.59
N SER A 84 3.69 -7.51 -13.16
CA SER A 84 2.39 -8.17 -13.01
C SER A 84 2.41 -9.61 -13.51
N ARG A 85 3.02 -9.86 -14.69
CA ARG A 85 3.19 -11.22 -15.25
C ARG A 85 4.05 -12.10 -14.34
N ARG A 86 5.16 -11.57 -13.84
CA ARG A 86 6.09 -12.30 -12.94
C ARG A 86 5.44 -12.64 -11.60
N ASN A 87 4.71 -11.71 -11.00
CA ASN A 87 4.04 -11.92 -9.72
C ASN A 87 2.93 -12.98 -9.83
N ALA A 88 2.17 -13.00 -10.93
CA ALA A 88 1.17 -14.03 -11.19
C ALA A 88 1.80 -15.44 -11.30
N GLN A 89 2.89 -15.57 -12.07
CA GLN A 89 3.63 -16.83 -12.21
C GLN A 89 4.21 -17.35 -10.87
N GLN A 90 4.63 -16.44 -9.98
CA GLN A 90 5.14 -16.80 -8.65
C GLN A 90 4.03 -17.21 -7.67
N TYR A 91 2.85 -16.59 -7.76
CA TYR A 91 1.69 -16.93 -6.91
C TYR A 91 1.21 -18.37 -7.18
N ASP A 92 1.15 -18.79 -8.46
CA ASP A 92 0.72 -20.15 -8.84
C ASP A 92 1.69 -21.24 -8.36
N ARG A 93 3.01 -20.99 -8.36
CA ARG A 93 4.00 -21.95 -7.82
C ARG A 93 3.83 -22.22 -6.32
N ARG A 94 3.42 -21.23 -5.52
CA ARG A 94 3.22 -21.40 -4.07
C ARG A 94 1.96 -22.19 -3.74
N LYS A 95 0.95 -22.18 -4.62
CA LYS A 95 -0.34 -22.88 -4.44
C LYS A 95 -0.29 -24.37 -4.79
N MET A 96 0.71 -24.82 -5.54
CA MET A 96 0.90 -26.22 -5.96
C MET A 96 1.69 -27.11 -4.98
N GLY A 97 2.06 -26.61 -3.79
CA GLY A 97 2.91 -27.34 -2.82
C GLY A 97 2.22 -27.89 -1.58
N ARG A 98 0.88 -27.86 -1.47
CA ARG A 98 0.14 -28.44 -0.34
C ARG A 98 -0.84 -29.51 -0.84
N ARG A 99 -0.32 -30.66 -1.26
CA ARG A 99 -1.08 -31.91 -1.34
C ARG A 99 -0.59 -32.83 -0.23
N ASP A 100 -1.46 -33.01 0.74
CA ASP A 100 -1.71 -34.21 1.54
C ASP A 100 -0.55 -34.91 2.25
N SER A 101 -0.64 -34.92 3.58
CA SER A 101 -0.45 -36.16 4.34
C SER A 101 -1.40 -36.18 5.52
N CYS A 102 -2.57 -36.76 5.25
CA CYS A 102 -3.36 -37.44 6.25
C CYS A 102 -2.53 -38.63 6.76
N HIS A 103 -2.04 -38.58 8.00
CA HIS A 103 -1.66 -39.77 8.73
C HIS A 103 -2.52 -39.88 9.99
N HIS A 104 -3.48 -40.79 9.86
CA HIS A 104 -4.10 -41.62 10.87
C HIS A 104 -3.46 -41.62 12.28
N ASP A 105 -4.35 -41.45 13.26
CA ASP A 105 -4.56 -42.34 14.41
C ASP A 105 -4.07 -41.93 15.82
N ARG A 106 -5.08 -41.57 16.63
CA ARG A 106 -5.42 -42.09 17.98
C ARG A 106 -4.56 -41.77 19.22
N ARG A 107 -5.33 -41.36 20.25
CA ARG A 107 -5.10 -41.38 21.73
C ARG A 107 -4.16 -40.26 22.22
N ARG A 108 -4.34 -39.60 23.36
CA ARG A 108 -5.00 -39.86 24.66
C ARG A 108 -5.10 -38.50 25.39
N ILE A 109 -6.29 -38.06 25.80
CA ILE A 109 -6.78 -37.94 27.19
C ILE A 109 -5.85 -37.19 28.17
N GLN A 110 -6.47 -36.17 28.78
CA GLN A 110 -6.10 -35.35 29.94
C GLN A 110 -5.36 -36.11 31.06
N LEU A 111 -4.43 -35.43 31.72
CA LEU A 111 -4.51 -35.02 33.13
C LEU A 111 -3.61 -33.79 33.35
#